data_AF-A0A1Y1VK80-F1
#
_entry.id   AF-A0A1Y1VK80-F1
#
_cell.length_a   1.000
_cell.length_b   1.000
_cell.length_c   1.000
_cell.angle_alpha   90.00
_cell.angle_beta   90.00
_cell.angle_gamma   90.00
#
_symmetry.space_group_name_H-M   'P 1'
#
loop_
_entity.id
_entity.type
_entity.pdbx_description
1 polymer ?
#
loop_
_entity_poly.entity_id
_entity_poly.type
_entity_poly.pdbx_seq_one_letter_code
_entity_poly.pdbx_strand_id
1 'polypeptide(L)'
;MIFDIDKVEEHIESHNSFFDDLIGLIPASHYLPKAESEIENDKYYHNTKKQVTSTKLNAKEIRKNKKAKFDPNNVKSVQTLQEEKKMKEEEEAEEEDTSMNMVQEVDIKDLKPMSKTSSITELQERLKKSIDDLRAKRKAQNNNSIHSRDELLKKRLKRKHDRKEQIQKKKEKRRKTNDMVGMDLPETQASKDNKSAGAKEVEENVSFGKIVFNEELVQKKKKGPTDTLGRLKQVEANKEKLEKLKSVDKEKAEALEEKIQWNKAMKLVEGEKIKDDPKLLKKTLKREQKLKERSTKKWNDRQKTVARQMKEKQKKREENIKNRMNNKGKGSKGVSRRVFFLKYSHFSLSSLYNF
;
A
#
# COMPACT_ATOMS: atom_id res chain seq x y z
N MET A 1 -61.33 18.51 -34.04
CA MET A 1 -60.12 17.69 -34.33
C MET A 1 -60.35 16.35 -33.66
N ILE A 2 -60.67 15.34 -34.46
CA ILE A 2 -60.80 13.96 -33.99
C ILE A 2 -59.35 13.50 -33.79
N PHE A 3 -58.95 13.25 -32.55
CA PHE A 3 -57.67 12.58 -32.30
C PHE A 3 -57.88 11.14 -32.74
N ASP A 4 -57.26 10.74 -33.85
CA ASP A 4 -57.28 9.35 -34.31
C ASP A 4 -56.71 8.47 -33.19
N ILE A 5 -57.57 7.67 -32.57
CA ILE A 5 -57.22 6.82 -31.41
C ILE A 5 -56.07 5.86 -31.78
N ASP A 6 -56.05 5.39 -33.02
CA ASP A 6 -55.00 4.51 -33.55
C ASP A 6 -53.61 5.19 -33.58
N LYS A 7 -53.55 6.53 -33.70
CA LYS A 7 -52.28 7.28 -33.64
C LYS A 7 -51.79 7.53 -32.22
N VAL A 8 -52.65 7.34 -31.22
CA VAL A 8 -52.27 7.51 -29.81
C VAL A 8 -51.36 6.37 -29.37
N GLU A 9 -51.63 5.14 -29.81
CA GLU A 9 -50.77 3.99 -29.55
C GLU A 9 -49.39 4.17 -30.18
N GLU A 10 -49.33 4.54 -31.47
CA GLU A 10 -48.06 4.86 -32.16
C GLU A 10 -47.28 5.99 -31.46
N HIS A 11 -48.00 7.01 -30.95
CA HIS A 11 -47.37 8.12 -30.24
C HIS A 11 -46.81 7.70 -28.88
N ILE A 12 -47.52 6.83 -28.15
CA ILE A 12 -47.05 6.27 -26.88
C ILE A 12 -45.82 5.39 -27.10
N GLU A 13 -45.83 4.55 -28.14
CA GLU A 13 -44.67 3.73 -28.51
C GLU A 13 -43.47 4.60 -28.90
N SER A 14 -43.70 5.68 -29.65
CA SER A 14 -42.65 6.65 -30.00
C SER A 14 -42.06 7.31 -28.74
N HIS A 15 -42.89 7.74 -27.79
CA HIS A 15 -42.40 8.32 -26.54
C HIS A 15 -41.64 7.32 -25.69
N ASN A 16 -42.13 6.08 -25.57
CA ASN A 16 -41.44 5.02 -24.85
C ASN A 16 -40.06 4.77 -25.44
N SER A 17 -39.94 4.62 -26.76
CA SER A 17 -38.64 4.45 -27.42
C SER A 17 -37.69 5.63 -27.18
N PHE A 18 -38.21 6.87 -27.20
CA PHE A 18 -37.43 8.08 -26.89
C PHE A 18 -36.95 8.10 -25.44
N PHE A 19 -37.79 7.71 -24.48
CA PHE A 19 -37.42 7.65 -23.07
C PHE A 19 -36.41 6.52 -22.80
N ASP A 20 -36.52 5.39 -23.48
CA ASP A 20 -35.58 4.27 -23.37
C ASP A 20 -34.19 4.66 -23.87
N ASP A 21 -34.12 5.37 -25.00
CA ASP A 21 -32.89 5.94 -25.53
C ASP A 21 -32.29 6.97 -24.57
N LEU A 22 -33.10 7.85 -24.00
CA LEU A 22 -32.67 8.86 -23.03
C LEU A 22 -32.12 8.22 -21.75
N ILE A 23 -32.79 7.20 -21.23
CA ILE A 23 -32.33 6.43 -20.07
C ILE A 23 -31.03 5.68 -20.40
N GLY A 24 -30.88 5.20 -21.63
CA GLY A 24 -29.67 4.54 -22.13
C GLY A 24 -28.42 5.44 -22.22
N LEU A 25 -28.59 6.76 -22.35
CA LEU A 25 -27.48 7.73 -22.36
C LEU A 25 -26.81 7.88 -20.99
N ILE A 26 -27.51 7.52 -19.91
CA ILE A 26 -27.01 7.64 -18.55
C ILE A 26 -26.59 6.26 -18.05
N PRO A 27 -25.38 6.11 -17.44
CA PRO A 27 -24.93 4.81 -16.98
C PRO A 27 -25.90 4.17 -15.97
N ALA A 28 -26.24 2.90 -16.20
CA ALA A 28 -27.17 2.12 -15.37
C ALA A 28 -26.81 2.11 -13.86
N SER A 29 -25.54 2.33 -13.51
CA SER A 29 -25.05 2.43 -12.13
C SER A 29 -25.66 3.59 -11.32
N HIS A 30 -26.29 4.56 -11.97
CA HIS A 30 -26.93 5.69 -11.30
C HIS A 30 -28.41 5.44 -10.98
N TYR A 31 -29.07 4.55 -11.72
CA TYR A 31 -30.47 4.18 -11.49
C TYR A 31 -30.62 2.96 -10.58
N LEU A 32 -29.68 2.01 -10.67
CA LEU A 32 -29.70 0.80 -9.87
C LEU A 32 -28.94 1.01 -8.56
N PRO A 33 -29.52 0.67 -7.39
CA PRO A 33 -28.76 0.58 -6.15
C PRO A 33 -27.55 -0.34 -6.34
N LYS A 34 -26.37 0.14 -5.93
CA LYS A 34 -25.19 -0.71 -5.86
C LYS A 34 -25.47 -1.81 -4.84
N ALA A 35 -25.21 -3.06 -5.21
CA ALA A 35 -25.34 -4.17 -4.26
C ALA A 35 -24.55 -3.86 -2.98
N GLU A 36 -25.07 -4.22 -1.81
CA GLU A 36 -24.42 -3.90 -0.52
C GLU A 36 -22.96 -4.38 -0.42
N SER A 37 -22.60 -5.41 -1.19
CA SER A 37 -21.24 -5.92 -1.36
C SER A 37 -20.28 -4.98 -2.10
N GLU A 38 -20.79 -4.05 -2.90
CA GLU A 38 -20.00 -3.03 -3.63
C GLU A 38 -19.93 -1.69 -2.89
N ILE A 39 -20.76 -1.48 -1.86
CA ILE A 39 -20.73 -0.29 -0.98
C ILE A 39 -19.57 -0.38 0.05
N GLU A 40 -18.73 -1.41 -0.04
CA GLU A 40 -17.49 -1.50 0.73
C GLU A 40 -16.67 -0.20 0.57
N ASN A 41 -16.60 0.58 1.64
CA ASN A 41 -15.89 1.85 1.72
C ASN A 41 -14.37 1.64 1.59
N ASP A 42 -13.89 1.31 0.38
CA ASP A 42 -12.48 1.06 0.04
C ASP A 42 -11.57 2.24 0.46
N LYS A 43 -12.14 3.44 0.60
CA LYS A 43 -11.45 4.65 1.05
C LYS A 43 -10.96 4.60 2.50
N TYR A 44 -11.64 3.86 3.38
CA TYR A 44 -11.32 3.82 4.83
C TYR A 44 -10.81 2.46 5.30
N TYR A 45 -11.02 1.40 4.52
CA TYR A 45 -10.50 0.06 4.79
C TYR A 45 -9.16 -0.18 4.10
N HIS A 46 -8.10 0.51 4.54
CA HIS A 46 -6.75 0.09 4.17
C HIS A 46 -6.41 -1.20 4.93
N ASN A 47 -6.10 -2.27 4.17
CA ASN A 47 -5.60 -3.56 4.67
C ASN A 47 -6.66 -4.63 5.06
N THR A 48 -7.90 -4.53 4.57
CA THR A 48 -8.74 -5.72 4.39
C THR A 48 -8.24 -6.43 3.14
N LYS A 49 -7.69 -7.65 3.30
CA LYS A 49 -7.49 -8.51 2.13
C LYS A 49 -8.88 -8.79 1.61
N LYS A 50 -9.27 -8.23 0.46
CA LYS A 50 -10.40 -8.76 -0.32
C LYS A 50 -10.17 -10.27 -0.35
N GLN A 51 -11.13 -11.05 0.14
CA GLN A 51 -11.12 -12.49 -0.01
C GLN A 51 -11.20 -12.73 -1.51
N VAL A 52 -10.04 -12.68 -2.17
CA VAL A 52 -9.90 -13.10 -3.56
C VAL A 52 -10.22 -14.57 -3.48
N THR A 53 -11.46 -14.92 -3.82
CA THR A 53 -11.85 -16.29 -4.13
C THR A 53 -10.74 -16.80 -5.04
N SER A 54 -10.01 -17.80 -4.56
CA SER A 54 -8.70 -18.17 -5.07
C SER A 54 -8.79 -18.93 -6.41
N THR A 55 -9.75 -18.59 -7.25
CA THR A 55 -9.71 -18.90 -8.67
C THR A 55 -8.72 -17.92 -9.28
N LYS A 56 -7.48 -18.38 -9.48
CA LYS A 56 -6.53 -17.71 -10.36
C LYS A 56 -7.17 -17.72 -11.76
N LEU A 57 -8.02 -16.74 -12.06
CA LEU A 57 -8.58 -16.59 -13.39
C LEU A 57 -7.41 -16.52 -14.36
N ASN A 58 -7.43 -17.41 -15.35
CA ASN A 58 -6.33 -17.51 -16.30
C ASN A 58 -6.16 -16.15 -16.98
N ALA A 59 -4.94 -15.76 -17.35
CA ALA A 59 -4.70 -14.49 -18.03
C ALA A 59 -5.57 -14.31 -19.30
N LYS A 60 -5.99 -15.43 -19.90
CA LYS A 60 -6.93 -15.49 -21.03
C LYS A 60 -8.36 -15.08 -20.64
N GLU A 61 -8.86 -15.51 -19.48
CA GLU A 61 -10.17 -15.12 -18.95
C GLU A 61 -10.19 -13.64 -18.56
N ILE A 62 -9.13 -13.13 -17.95
CA ILE A 62 -9.00 -11.70 -17.64
C ILE A 62 -9.07 -10.85 -18.92
N ARG A 63 -8.38 -11.28 -20.00
CA ARG A 63 -8.44 -10.60 -21.30
C ARG A 63 -9.82 -10.72 -21.94
N LYS A 64 -10.49 -11.88 -21.84
CA LYS A 64 -11.85 -12.08 -22.32
C LYS A 64 -12.84 -11.16 -21.60
N ASN A 65 -12.75 -11.05 -20.28
CA ASN A 65 -13.62 -10.18 -19.48
C ASN A 65 -13.37 -8.69 -19.76
N LYS A 66 -12.10 -8.30 -19.96
CA LYS A 66 -11.77 -6.94 -20.40
C LYS A 66 -12.34 -6.63 -21.78
N LYS A 67 -12.30 -7.59 -22.70
CA LYS A 67 -12.89 -7.45 -24.04
C LYS A 67 -14.41 -7.35 -23.97
N ALA A 68 -15.05 -8.26 -23.24
CA ALA A 68 -16.51 -8.28 -23.01
C ALA A 68 -17.04 -6.99 -22.35
N LYS A 69 -16.22 -6.31 -21.54
CA LYS A 69 -16.57 -5.01 -20.95
C LYS A 69 -16.70 -3.89 -21.99
N PHE A 70 -16.03 -4.00 -23.13
CA PHE A 70 -16.01 -2.98 -24.18
C PHE A 70 -16.72 -3.44 -25.47
N ASP A 71 -17.41 -4.58 -25.45
CA ASP A 71 -18.20 -5.07 -26.58
C ASP A 71 -19.59 -4.37 -26.55
N PRO A 72 -19.98 -3.61 -27.58
CA PRO A 72 -21.24 -2.84 -27.60
C PRO A 72 -22.49 -3.71 -27.41
N ASN A 73 -22.46 -4.94 -27.93
CA ASN A 73 -23.56 -5.89 -27.85
C ASN A 73 -23.75 -6.47 -26.43
N ASN A 74 -22.81 -6.26 -25.52
CA ASN A 74 -22.88 -6.75 -24.14
C ASN A 74 -23.35 -5.65 -23.15
N VAL A 75 -23.54 -4.42 -23.63
CA VAL A 75 -24.09 -3.33 -22.81
C VAL A 75 -25.61 -3.48 -22.82
N LYS A 76 -26.17 -3.98 -21.71
CA LYS A 76 -27.63 -4.11 -21.52
C LYS A 76 -28.24 -2.76 -21.13
N SER A 77 -29.48 -2.53 -21.56
CA SER A 77 -30.25 -1.34 -21.16
C SER A 77 -30.63 -1.40 -19.67
N VAL A 78 -30.98 -0.26 -19.08
CA VAL A 78 -31.37 -0.20 -17.66
C VAL A 78 -32.60 -1.07 -17.37
N GLN A 79 -33.58 -1.07 -18.27
CA GLN A 79 -34.82 -1.86 -18.14
C GLN A 79 -34.54 -3.37 -18.18
N THR A 80 -33.76 -3.82 -19.17
CA THR A 80 -33.40 -5.25 -19.27
C THR A 80 -32.61 -5.73 -18.04
N LEU A 81 -31.82 -4.85 -17.41
CA LEU A 81 -31.16 -5.15 -16.14
C LEU A 81 -32.11 -5.19 -14.94
N GLN A 82 -33.18 -4.38 -14.93
CA GLN A 82 -34.22 -4.43 -13.91
C GLN A 82 -35.06 -5.71 -14.03
N GLU A 83 -35.44 -6.08 -15.24
CA GLU A 83 -36.14 -7.34 -15.52
C GLU A 83 -35.29 -8.55 -15.17
N GLU A 84 -34.01 -8.58 -15.56
CA GLU A 84 -33.10 -9.67 -15.19
C GLU A 84 -32.91 -9.77 -13.67
N LYS A 85 -32.87 -8.64 -12.95
CA LYS A 85 -32.81 -8.66 -11.48
C LYS A 85 -34.10 -9.20 -10.87
N LYS A 86 -35.25 -8.75 -11.37
CA LYS A 86 -36.56 -9.22 -10.89
C LYS A 86 -36.73 -10.73 -11.12
N MET A 87 -36.37 -11.21 -12.31
CA MET A 87 -36.39 -12.64 -12.63
C MET A 87 -35.43 -13.44 -11.74
N LYS A 88 -34.25 -12.91 -11.42
CA LYS A 88 -33.33 -13.57 -10.46
C LYS A 88 -33.83 -13.57 -9.04
N GLU A 89 -34.46 -12.49 -8.58
CA GLU A 89 -35.09 -12.44 -7.26
C GLU A 89 -36.27 -13.43 -7.18
N GLU A 90 -37.02 -13.61 -8.27
CA GLU A 90 -38.08 -14.62 -8.38
C GLU A 90 -37.52 -16.05 -8.40
N GLU A 91 -36.45 -16.34 -9.17
CA GLU A 91 -35.75 -17.64 -9.14
C GLU A 91 -35.13 -17.96 -7.77
N GLU A 92 -34.47 -16.98 -7.12
CA GLU A 92 -33.90 -17.16 -5.78
C GLU A 92 -34.99 -17.42 -4.72
N ALA A 93 -36.15 -16.78 -4.83
CA ALA A 93 -37.29 -17.03 -3.95
C ALA A 93 -37.88 -18.44 -4.16
N GLU A 94 -37.95 -18.93 -5.41
CA GLU A 94 -38.41 -20.30 -5.70
C GLU A 94 -37.41 -21.36 -5.21
N GLU A 95 -36.09 -21.11 -5.28
CA GLU A 95 -35.08 -22.02 -4.74
C GLU A 95 -35.08 -22.08 -3.19
N GLU A 96 -35.34 -20.96 -2.50
CA GLU A 96 -35.47 -20.94 -1.04
C GLU A 96 -36.71 -21.73 -0.56
N ASP A 97 -37.86 -21.61 -1.23
CA ASP A 97 -39.07 -22.40 -0.93
C ASP A 97 -38.88 -23.90 -1.20
N THR A 98 -38.08 -24.26 -2.22
CA THR A 98 -37.79 -25.67 -2.53
C THR A 98 -36.84 -26.31 -1.49
N SER A 99 -35.99 -25.52 -0.85
CA SER A 99 -35.04 -25.98 0.18
C SER A 99 -35.69 -26.29 1.54
N MET A 100 -36.88 -25.75 1.80
CA MET A 100 -37.62 -25.93 3.05
C MET A 100 -38.57 -27.16 3.02
N ASN A 101 -38.70 -27.83 1.86
CA ASN A 101 -39.67 -28.91 1.63
C ASN A 101 -39.05 -30.31 1.38
N MET A 102 -37.77 -30.52 1.67
CA MET A 102 -37.15 -31.86 1.68
C MET A 102 -37.17 -32.48 3.09
N VAL A 103 -38.35 -32.89 3.56
CA VAL A 103 -38.46 -33.95 4.57
C VAL A 103 -38.41 -35.28 3.84
N GLN A 104 -37.24 -35.91 3.85
CA GLN A 104 -37.04 -37.26 3.30
C GLN A 104 -37.71 -38.27 4.24
N GLU A 105 -38.81 -38.89 3.81
CA GLU A 105 -39.33 -40.12 4.42
C GLU A 105 -38.28 -41.22 4.28
N VAL A 106 -37.73 -41.69 5.40
CA VAL A 106 -36.81 -42.83 5.46
C VAL A 106 -37.45 -43.91 6.31
N ASP A 107 -37.61 -45.10 5.72
CA ASP A 107 -38.21 -46.28 6.33
C ASP A 107 -37.56 -46.66 7.67
N ILE A 108 -38.35 -46.58 8.75
CA ILE A 108 -37.93 -46.81 10.15
C ILE A 108 -38.07 -48.29 10.49
N LYS A 109 -37.18 -49.18 10.01
CA LYS A 109 -37.14 -50.57 10.52
C LYS A 109 -35.77 -51.15 10.88
N ASP A 110 -34.65 -50.51 10.52
CA ASP A 110 -33.31 -51.05 10.83
C ASP A 110 -32.32 -50.06 11.49
N LEU A 111 -32.82 -49.08 12.26
CA LEU A 111 -31.97 -48.19 13.05
C LEU A 111 -31.71 -48.79 14.43
N LYS A 112 -30.50 -49.32 14.66
CA LYS A 112 -29.98 -49.47 16.03
C LYS A 112 -30.04 -48.09 16.71
N PRO A 113 -30.65 -47.94 17.89
CA PRO A 113 -30.66 -46.66 18.58
C PRO A 113 -29.21 -46.22 18.80
N MET A 114 -28.87 -45.03 18.31
CA MET A 114 -27.63 -44.36 18.69
C MET A 114 -27.55 -44.40 20.22
N SER A 115 -26.39 -44.78 20.76
CA SER A 115 -26.11 -44.68 22.19
C SER A 115 -26.54 -43.30 22.66
N LYS A 116 -27.37 -43.25 23.72
CA LYS A 116 -27.90 -42.02 24.30
C LYS A 116 -26.83 -40.94 24.25
N THR A 117 -27.16 -39.81 23.62
CA THR A 117 -26.31 -38.63 23.50
C THR A 117 -25.52 -38.46 24.78
N SER A 118 -24.20 -38.66 24.73
CA SER A 118 -23.29 -38.36 25.83
C SER A 118 -23.74 -37.05 26.45
N SER A 119 -23.93 -37.05 27.77
CA SER A 119 -24.49 -35.92 28.51
C SER A 119 -23.82 -34.61 28.06
N ILE A 120 -24.52 -33.47 28.05
CA ILE A 120 -23.95 -32.18 27.60
C ILE A 120 -22.60 -31.92 28.27
N THR A 121 -22.46 -32.36 29.52
CA THR A 121 -21.21 -32.36 30.30
C THR A 121 -20.10 -33.20 29.65
N GLU A 122 -20.36 -34.44 29.24
CA GLU A 122 -19.39 -35.28 28.53
C GLU A 122 -18.98 -34.69 27.17
N LEU A 123 -19.92 -34.09 26.44
CA LEU A 123 -19.63 -33.40 25.17
C LEU A 123 -18.73 -32.19 25.41
N GLN A 124 -19.03 -31.39 26.43
CA GLN A 124 -18.20 -30.24 26.82
C GLN A 124 -16.82 -30.68 27.29
N GLU A 125 -16.70 -31.78 28.03
CA GLU A 125 -15.42 -32.34 28.45
C GLU A 125 -14.61 -32.87 27.26
N ARG A 126 -15.26 -33.57 26.32
CA ARG A 126 -14.62 -34.04 25.10
C ARG A 126 -14.13 -32.89 24.23
N LEU A 127 -14.91 -31.82 24.12
CA LEU A 127 -14.52 -30.58 23.44
C LEU A 127 -13.32 -29.93 24.13
N LYS A 128 -13.34 -29.79 25.46
CA LYS A 128 -12.24 -29.21 26.24
C LYS A 128 -10.95 -30.02 26.05
N LYS A 129 -11.02 -31.35 26.18
CA LYS A 129 -9.88 -32.25 25.95
C LYS A 129 -9.32 -32.10 24.53
N SER A 130 -10.18 -32.05 23.51
CA SER A 130 -9.77 -31.84 22.12
C SER A 130 -9.10 -30.47 21.90
N ILE A 131 -9.62 -29.40 22.52
CA ILE A 131 -9.03 -28.05 22.48
C ILE A 131 -7.65 -28.05 23.13
N ASP A 132 -7.50 -28.71 24.28
CA ASP A 132 -6.24 -28.76 25.02
C ASP A 132 -5.18 -29.61 24.29
N ASP A 133 -5.57 -30.72 23.67
CA ASP A 133 -4.70 -31.50 22.77
C ASP A 133 -4.20 -30.66 21.58
N LEU A 134 -5.09 -29.86 20.97
CA LEU A 134 -4.72 -28.95 19.88
C LEU A 134 -3.83 -27.79 20.36
N ARG A 135 -3.95 -27.36 21.61
CA ARG A 135 -3.07 -26.35 22.22
C ARG A 135 -1.70 -26.95 22.55
N ALA A 136 -1.66 -28.16 23.09
CA ALA A 136 -0.45 -28.92 23.38
C ALA A 136 0.34 -29.22 22.09
N LYS A 137 -0.33 -29.71 21.03
CA LYS A 137 0.25 -29.91 19.69
C LYS A 137 0.86 -28.63 19.10
N ARG A 138 0.30 -27.46 19.44
CA ARG A 138 0.82 -26.15 19.03
C ARG A 138 1.95 -25.60 19.93
N LYS A 139 2.41 -26.35 20.94
CA LYS A 139 3.40 -25.91 21.94
C LYS A 139 3.04 -24.56 22.59
N ALA A 140 1.75 -24.33 22.82
CA ALA A 140 1.24 -23.11 23.47
C ALA A 140 1.49 -23.08 24.99
N GLN A 141 2.05 -24.14 25.58
CA GLN A 141 2.42 -24.22 27.01
C GLN A 141 3.75 -23.54 27.36
N ASN A 142 4.34 -22.75 26.45
CA ASN A 142 5.36 -21.80 26.89
C ASN A 142 4.69 -20.63 27.62
N ASN A 143 4.76 -20.75 28.94
CA ASN A 143 4.15 -20.01 30.03
C ASN A 143 4.51 -18.50 30.04
N ASN A 144 4.22 -17.77 28.95
CA ASN A 144 4.47 -16.31 28.84
C ASN A 144 3.61 -15.58 27.79
N SER A 145 2.46 -16.12 27.36
CA SER A 145 1.53 -15.40 26.47
C SER A 145 0.15 -15.25 27.10
N ILE A 146 0.05 -14.26 27.98
CA ILE A 146 -1.02 -13.26 28.09
C ILE A 146 -2.42 -13.80 27.71
N HIS A 147 -3.15 -14.09 28.79
CA HIS A 147 -4.58 -14.21 29.04
C HIS A 147 -5.60 -13.73 27.99
N SER A 148 -6.79 -14.34 28.11
CA SER A 148 -8.07 -14.12 27.42
C SER A 148 -8.16 -12.91 26.48
N ARG A 149 -8.79 -13.12 25.31
CA ARG A 149 -9.12 -12.08 24.31
C ARG A 149 -9.65 -10.79 24.94
N ASP A 150 -10.41 -10.91 26.02
CA ASP A 150 -10.99 -9.79 26.77
C ASP A 150 -9.95 -8.94 27.52
N GLU A 151 -8.90 -9.55 28.04
CA GLU A 151 -7.80 -8.83 28.69
C GLU A 151 -6.95 -8.08 27.66
N LEU A 152 -6.79 -8.67 26.46
CA LEU A 152 -6.16 -8.00 25.32
C LEU A 152 -6.97 -6.78 24.86
N LEU A 153 -8.30 -6.90 24.82
CA LEU A 153 -9.22 -5.82 24.50
C LEU A 153 -9.17 -4.71 25.56
N LYS A 154 -9.22 -5.05 26.86
CA LYS A 154 -9.07 -4.09 27.97
C LYS A 154 -7.74 -3.34 27.90
N LYS A 155 -6.63 -4.03 27.63
CA LYS A 155 -5.31 -3.40 27.47
C LYS A 155 -5.25 -2.48 26.25
N ARG A 156 -5.92 -2.84 25.16
CA ARG A 156 -6.02 -2.01 23.95
C ARG A 156 -6.88 -0.76 24.17
N LEU A 157 -7.98 -0.89 24.90
CA LEU A 157 -8.84 0.23 25.30
C LEU A 157 -8.11 1.19 26.23
N LYS A 158 -7.39 0.67 27.24
CA LYS A 158 -6.56 1.49 28.15
C LYS A 158 -5.50 2.29 27.39
N ARG A 159 -4.74 1.65 26.50
CA ARG A 159 -3.77 2.34 25.63
C ARG A 159 -4.40 3.40 24.74
N LYS A 160 -5.63 3.19 24.25
CA LYS A 160 -6.37 4.17 23.42
C LYS A 160 -6.79 5.37 24.28
N HIS A 161 -7.22 5.13 25.52
CA HIS A 161 -7.56 6.16 26.49
C HIS A 161 -6.33 7.00 26.87
N ASP A 162 -5.24 6.36 27.30
CA ASP A 162 -3.99 7.03 27.69
C ASP A 162 -3.43 7.90 26.56
N ARG A 163 -3.53 7.41 25.31
CA ARG A 163 -3.09 8.17 24.12
C ARG A 163 -3.97 9.39 23.87
N LYS A 164 -5.29 9.27 24.05
CA LYS A 164 -6.22 10.41 23.92
C LYS A 164 -5.94 11.46 25.00
N GLU A 165 -5.71 11.03 26.23
CA GLU A 165 -5.40 11.91 27.36
C GLU A 165 -4.06 12.65 27.15
N GLN A 166 -3.02 11.95 26.67
CA GLN A 166 -1.74 12.58 26.32
C GLN A 166 -1.88 13.60 25.17
N ILE A 167 -2.72 13.30 24.17
CA ILE A 167 -3.01 14.22 23.07
C ILE A 167 -3.77 15.44 23.57
N GLN A 168 -4.76 15.27 24.45
CA GLN A 168 -5.50 16.38 25.06
C GLN A 168 -4.58 17.24 25.94
N LYS A 169 -3.78 16.65 26.84
CA LYS A 169 -2.77 17.36 27.63
C LYS A 169 -1.79 18.13 26.75
N LYS A 170 -1.36 17.56 25.61
CA LYS A 170 -0.49 18.25 24.64
C LYS A 170 -1.22 19.38 23.90
N LYS A 171 -2.50 19.21 23.54
CA LYS A 171 -3.31 20.25 22.91
C LYS A 171 -3.61 21.40 23.88
N GLU A 172 -3.89 21.10 25.14
CA GLU A 172 -4.13 22.10 26.18
C GLU A 172 -2.86 22.88 26.51
N LYS A 173 -1.70 22.19 26.62
CA LYS A 173 -0.40 22.85 26.70
C LYS A 173 -0.13 23.72 25.48
N ARG A 174 -0.49 23.25 24.27
CA ARG A 174 -0.37 24.06 23.05
C ARG A 174 -1.30 25.27 23.06
N ARG A 175 -2.55 25.15 23.51
CA ARG A 175 -3.48 26.28 23.65
C ARG A 175 -2.95 27.32 24.63
N LYS A 176 -2.50 26.89 25.82
CA LYS A 176 -1.84 27.76 26.81
C LYS A 176 -0.57 28.45 26.29
N THR A 177 0.13 27.87 25.30
CA THR A 177 1.29 28.50 24.66
C THR A 177 0.96 29.31 23.40
N ASN A 178 -0.22 29.14 22.80
CA ASN A 178 -0.60 29.74 21.52
C ASN A 178 -1.46 31.00 21.68
N ASP A 179 -1.90 31.32 22.88
CA ASP A 179 -2.53 32.62 23.19
C ASP A 179 -1.50 33.78 23.24
N MET A 180 -0.24 33.56 22.86
CA MET A 180 0.80 34.60 22.90
C MET A 180 1.46 34.94 21.54
N VAL A 181 1.22 34.20 20.46
CA VAL A 181 1.75 34.56 19.12
C VAL A 181 0.86 33.98 18.02
N GLY A 182 -0.07 34.78 17.50
CA GLY A 182 -0.66 34.55 16.18
C GLY A 182 0.27 35.11 15.10
N MET A 183 0.51 34.36 14.03
CA MET A 183 0.42 34.83 12.63
C MET A 183 0.80 33.70 11.66
N ASP A 184 0.25 33.84 10.46
CA ASP A 184 0.09 32.91 9.35
C ASP A 184 1.36 32.38 8.67
N LEU A 185 1.18 31.23 8.01
CA LEU A 185 2.11 30.63 7.05
C LEU A 185 1.72 31.01 5.62
N PRO A 186 2.71 31.20 4.72
CA PRO A 186 2.54 30.79 3.34
C PRO A 186 3.48 29.64 2.95
N GLU A 187 2.93 28.83 2.06
CA GLU A 187 3.40 27.59 1.48
C GLU A 187 4.54 27.82 0.49
N THR A 188 5.58 26.97 0.50
CA THR A 188 6.65 27.01 -0.52
C THR A 188 6.85 25.65 -1.16
N GLN A 189 6.61 25.63 -2.47
CA GLN A 189 6.86 24.54 -3.39
C GLN A 189 8.37 24.40 -3.64
N ALA A 190 8.81 23.15 -3.77
CA ALA A 190 10.19 22.77 -4.00
C ALA A 190 10.48 22.65 -5.50
N SER A 191 11.51 23.35 -5.97
CA SER A 191 12.22 23.03 -7.21
C SER A 191 13.71 22.77 -6.89
N LYS A 192 14.19 21.63 -7.40
CA LYS A 192 15.60 21.22 -7.38
C LYS A 192 16.23 21.68 -8.68
N ASP A 193 17.39 22.33 -8.61
CA ASP A 193 18.28 22.44 -9.76
C ASP A 193 19.72 22.08 -9.39
N ASN A 194 20.28 21.20 -10.23
CA ASN A 194 21.66 20.73 -10.23
C ASN A 194 22.56 21.83 -10.83
N LYS A 195 23.65 22.19 -10.15
CA LYS A 195 24.72 23.01 -10.72
C LYS A 195 25.91 22.13 -11.10
N SER A 196 26.15 22.00 -12.41
CA SER A 196 27.47 21.69 -12.97
C SER A 196 28.22 23.01 -13.16
N ALA A 197 29.42 23.09 -12.60
CA ALA A 197 30.35 24.20 -12.80
C ALA A 197 31.08 24.01 -14.14
N GLY A 198 31.07 25.04 -14.99
CA GLY A 198 31.87 25.15 -16.21
C GLY A 198 32.38 26.58 -16.32
N ALA A 199 33.66 26.72 -16.62
CA ALA A 199 34.44 27.94 -16.57
C ALA A 199 33.98 29.02 -17.55
N LYS A 200 34.35 30.26 -17.23
CA LYS A 200 34.08 31.47 -17.99
C LYS A 200 34.91 31.50 -19.27
N GLU A 201 34.26 31.66 -20.41
CA GLU A 201 34.79 32.37 -21.57
C GLU A 201 33.79 33.48 -21.90
N VAL A 202 34.30 34.70 -22.02
CA VAL A 202 33.52 35.90 -22.29
C VAL A 202 33.39 36.00 -23.80
N GLU A 203 32.26 35.56 -24.33
CA GLU A 203 31.85 35.93 -25.68
C GLU A 203 30.86 37.09 -25.63
N GLU A 204 31.15 38.09 -26.45
CA GLU A 204 30.45 39.36 -26.60
C GLU A 204 29.12 39.17 -27.34
N ASN A 205 28.17 38.46 -26.71
CA ASN A 205 26.80 38.33 -27.20
C ASN A 205 25.88 39.26 -26.39
N VAL A 206 25.76 40.52 -26.85
CA VAL A 206 24.77 41.47 -26.31
C VAL A 206 23.37 40.98 -26.65
N SER A 207 22.75 40.25 -25.72
CA SER A 207 21.35 39.86 -25.79
C SER A 207 20.47 41.01 -25.26
N PHE A 208 19.66 41.61 -26.13
CA PHE A 208 18.79 42.77 -25.87
C PHE A 208 17.59 42.53 -24.91
N GLY A 209 17.66 41.53 -24.04
CA GLY A 209 16.53 41.10 -23.22
C GLY A 209 16.82 40.89 -21.74
N LYS A 210 17.96 41.36 -21.21
CA LYS A 210 18.26 41.20 -19.79
C LYS A 210 19.03 42.40 -19.23
N ILE A 211 18.28 43.33 -18.65
CA ILE A 211 18.83 44.38 -17.79
C ILE A 211 19.42 43.67 -16.55
N VAL A 212 20.74 43.56 -16.50
CA VAL A 212 21.46 43.09 -15.31
C VAL A 212 21.64 44.30 -14.39
N PHE A 213 20.77 44.42 -13.39
CA PHE A 213 21.06 45.31 -12.28
C PHE A 213 22.30 44.80 -11.57
N ASN A 214 23.33 45.64 -11.52
CA ASN A 214 24.57 45.39 -10.79
C ASN A 214 24.29 45.52 -9.28
N GLU A 215 23.51 44.57 -8.75
CA GLU A 215 23.48 44.31 -7.31
C GLU A 215 24.79 43.61 -6.97
N GLU A 216 25.65 44.33 -6.25
CA GLU A 216 26.86 43.80 -5.64
C GLU A 216 26.53 42.43 -5.03
N LEU A 217 27.07 41.37 -5.65
CA LEU A 217 26.78 39.99 -5.28
C LEU A 217 27.30 39.75 -3.86
N VAL A 218 26.50 40.07 -2.85
CA VAL A 218 26.72 39.71 -1.45
C VAL A 218 26.84 38.19 -1.46
N GLN A 219 28.07 37.69 -1.49
CA GLN A 219 28.34 36.27 -1.52
C GLN A 219 27.72 35.68 -0.27
N LYS A 220 26.58 35.02 -0.43
CA LYS A 220 25.86 34.36 0.67
C LYS A 220 26.86 33.42 1.33
N LYS A 221 27.30 33.77 2.55
CA LYS A 221 28.24 32.95 3.31
C LYS A 221 27.66 31.53 3.38
N LYS A 222 28.51 30.53 3.11
CA LYS A 222 28.08 29.13 3.12
C LYS A 222 27.44 28.83 4.48
N LYS A 223 26.19 28.36 4.45
CA LYS A 223 25.48 27.88 5.63
C LYS A 223 26.36 26.84 6.31
N GLY A 224 26.43 26.87 7.64
CA GLY A 224 27.28 25.97 8.42
C GLY A 224 27.02 24.48 8.13
N PRO A 225 27.85 23.58 8.69
CA PRO A 225 27.72 22.14 8.57
C PRO A 225 26.28 21.68 8.75
N THR A 226 25.74 21.13 7.68
CA THR A 226 24.38 20.62 7.67
C THR A 226 24.29 19.27 8.40
N ASP A 227 25.39 18.51 8.42
CA ASP A 227 25.48 17.17 9.01
C ASP A 227 25.53 17.19 10.55
N THR A 228 24.98 16.13 11.18
CA THR A 228 24.91 15.98 12.64
C THR A 228 26.30 15.81 13.26
N LEU A 229 27.19 15.08 12.60
CA LEU A 229 28.59 14.94 13.02
C LEU A 229 29.35 16.26 12.86
N GLY A 230 29.13 16.97 11.76
CA GLY A 230 29.71 18.30 11.53
C GLY A 230 29.30 19.31 12.61
N ARG A 231 28.01 19.35 12.96
CA ARG A 231 27.51 20.17 14.07
C ARG A 231 28.12 19.79 15.41
N LEU A 232 28.25 18.49 15.70
CA LEU A 232 28.88 18.04 16.94
C LEU A 232 30.33 18.52 17.05
N LYS A 233 31.11 18.39 15.96
CA LYS A 233 32.49 18.90 15.90
C LYS A 233 32.56 20.41 16.08
N GLN A 234 31.62 21.17 15.53
CA GLN A 234 31.57 22.61 15.75
C GLN A 234 31.28 22.99 17.19
N VAL A 235 30.32 22.31 17.83
CA VAL A 235 30.01 22.52 19.24
C VAL A 235 31.23 22.20 20.11
N GLU A 236 31.90 21.09 19.83
CA GLU A 236 33.12 20.68 20.55
C GLU A 236 34.27 21.69 20.32
N ALA A 237 34.52 22.11 19.09
CA ALA A 237 35.54 23.11 18.76
C ALA A 237 35.24 24.50 19.37
N ASN A 238 33.97 24.91 19.40
CA ASN A 238 33.57 26.18 20.02
C ASN A 238 33.79 26.14 21.55
N LYS A 239 33.48 25.01 22.19
CA LYS A 239 33.76 24.81 23.62
C LYS A 239 35.25 24.83 23.91
N GLU A 240 36.05 24.11 23.14
CA GLU A 240 37.50 24.06 23.30
C GLU A 240 38.14 25.46 23.14
N LYS A 241 37.68 26.25 22.15
CA LYS A 241 38.14 27.63 21.97
C LYS A 241 37.82 28.50 23.20
N LEU A 242 36.63 28.34 23.75
CA LEU A 242 36.17 29.08 24.92
C LEU A 242 36.99 28.69 26.17
N GLU A 243 37.27 27.40 26.36
CA GLU A 243 38.10 26.88 27.45
C GLU A 243 39.55 27.37 27.34
N LYS A 244 40.14 27.35 26.13
CA LYS A 244 41.47 27.92 25.88
C LYS A 244 41.53 29.41 26.18
N LEU A 245 40.51 30.16 25.78
CA LEU A 245 40.42 31.59 26.07
C LEU A 245 40.28 31.85 27.57
N LYS A 246 39.50 31.05 28.30
CA LYS A 246 39.38 31.14 29.76
C LYS A 246 40.72 30.93 30.47
N SER A 247 41.57 30.03 29.97
CA SER A 247 42.88 29.78 30.57
C SER A 247 43.90 30.90 30.33
N VAL A 248 43.76 31.65 29.24
CA VAL A 248 44.68 32.75 28.89
C VAL A 248 44.17 34.08 29.47
N ASP A 249 42.93 34.45 29.17
CA ASP A 249 42.32 35.73 29.52
C ASP A 249 40.85 35.53 29.95
N LYS A 250 40.60 35.49 31.26
CA LYS A 250 39.26 35.26 31.83
C LYS A 250 38.25 36.33 31.41
N GLU A 251 38.61 37.61 31.48
CA GLU A 251 37.70 38.73 31.14
C GLU A 251 37.26 38.71 29.68
N LYS A 252 38.20 38.45 28.76
CA LYS A 252 37.87 38.33 27.33
C LYS A 252 36.99 37.12 27.05
N ALA A 253 37.19 36.02 27.79
CA ALA A 253 36.35 34.84 27.66
C ALA A 253 34.91 35.10 28.13
N GLU A 254 34.73 35.79 29.25
CA GLU A 254 33.40 36.18 29.76
C GLU A 254 32.69 37.13 28.79
N ALA A 255 33.39 38.16 28.27
CA ALA A 255 32.83 39.06 27.27
C ALA A 255 32.44 38.34 25.96
N LEU A 256 33.20 37.31 25.56
CA LEU A 256 32.87 36.48 24.40
C LEU A 256 31.70 35.52 24.69
N GLU A 257 31.61 34.97 25.89
CA GLU A 257 30.47 34.16 26.33
C GLU A 257 29.18 34.98 26.28
N GLU A 258 29.19 36.20 26.83
CA GLU A 258 28.05 37.12 26.79
C GLU A 258 27.65 37.44 25.35
N LYS A 259 28.61 37.78 24.48
CA LYS A 259 28.35 38.00 23.06
C LYS A 259 27.75 36.77 22.38
N ILE A 260 28.22 35.57 22.68
CA ILE A 260 27.67 34.33 22.13
C ILE A 260 26.24 34.10 22.63
N GLN A 261 25.98 34.36 23.92
CA GLN A 261 24.64 34.23 24.51
C GLN A 261 23.65 35.22 23.90
N TRP A 262 24.04 36.49 23.75
CA TRP A 262 23.23 37.52 23.09
C TRP A 262 22.96 37.20 21.62
N ASN A 263 23.99 36.80 20.87
CA ASN A 263 23.82 36.38 19.47
C ASN A 263 22.90 35.15 19.35
N LYS A 264 22.98 34.21 20.29
CA LYS A 264 22.08 33.06 20.37
C LYS A 264 20.65 33.49 20.64
N ALA A 265 20.44 34.41 21.59
CA ALA A 265 19.12 34.96 21.88
C ALA A 265 18.52 35.68 20.66
N MET A 266 19.31 36.54 19.99
CA MET A 266 18.89 37.25 18.77
C MET A 266 18.48 36.28 17.65
N LYS A 267 19.25 35.22 17.41
CA LYS A 267 18.92 34.19 16.42
C LYS A 267 17.66 33.40 16.76
N LEU A 268 17.41 33.15 18.06
CA LEU A 268 16.17 32.51 18.49
C LEU A 268 14.96 33.42 18.28
N VAL A 269 15.12 34.73 18.52
CA VAL A 269 14.09 35.76 18.25
C VAL A 269 13.83 35.90 16.75
N GLU A 270 14.88 35.86 15.92
CA GLU A 270 14.79 35.78 14.45
C GLU A 270 14.04 34.51 13.98
N GLY A 271 13.89 33.51 14.85
CA GLY A 271 13.19 32.25 14.57
C GLY A 271 14.10 31.12 14.09
N GLU A 272 15.42 31.29 14.13
CA GLU A 272 16.38 30.25 13.77
C GLU A 272 16.40 29.12 14.82
N LYS A 273 16.21 27.87 14.37
CA LYS A 273 16.25 26.68 15.26
C LYS A 273 17.69 26.23 15.53
N ILE A 274 18.25 26.74 16.62
CA ILE A 274 19.62 26.43 17.06
C ILE A 274 19.71 25.01 17.64
N LYS A 275 20.71 24.23 17.22
CA LYS A 275 20.88 22.80 17.56
C LYS A 275 22.30 22.50 18.04
N ASP A 276 22.64 23.04 19.20
CA ASP A 276 24.02 23.03 19.71
C ASP A 276 24.24 22.05 20.88
N ASP A 277 23.21 21.31 21.32
CA ASP A 277 23.33 20.41 22.47
C ASP A 277 24.14 19.15 22.15
N PRO A 278 25.34 18.94 22.74
CA PRO A 278 26.21 17.83 22.37
C PRO A 278 25.60 16.48 22.74
N LYS A 279 24.88 16.40 23.86
CA LYS A 279 24.17 15.18 24.30
C LYS A 279 23.07 14.80 23.30
N LEU A 280 22.37 15.78 22.75
CA LEU A 280 21.27 15.53 21.80
C LEU A 280 21.81 15.17 20.42
N LEU A 281 22.88 15.85 19.97
CA LEU A 281 23.59 15.56 18.73
C LEU A 281 24.18 14.13 18.73
N LYS A 282 24.81 13.71 19.84
CA LYS A 282 25.28 12.32 20.02
C LYS A 282 24.13 11.30 19.96
N LYS A 283 22.96 11.63 20.54
CA LYS A 283 21.76 10.77 20.46
C LYS A 283 21.19 10.68 19.04
N THR A 284 21.13 11.78 18.30
CA THR A 284 20.69 11.77 16.89
C THR A 284 21.63 10.95 16.03
N LEU A 285 22.94 11.11 16.20
CA LEU A 285 23.95 10.33 15.47
C LEU A 285 23.77 8.82 15.71
N LYS A 286 23.57 8.40 16.97
CA LYS A 286 23.26 7.00 17.31
C LYS A 286 21.96 6.49 16.66
N ARG A 287 20.93 7.33 16.53
CA ARG A 287 19.68 6.95 15.84
C ARG A 287 19.90 6.77 14.34
N GLU A 288 20.66 7.66 13.72
CA GLU A 288 21.02 7.59 12.30
C GLU A 288 21.85 6.33 12.00
N GLN A 289 22.83 6.01 12.85
CA GLN A 289 23.60 4.76 12.76
C GLN A 289 22.69 3.53 12.84
N LYS A 290 21.82 3.44 13.85
CA LYS A 290 20.86 2.33 13.98
C LYS A 290 19.91 2.22 12.78
N LEU A 291 19.50 3.34 12.20
CA LEU A 291 18.67 3.35 11.00
C LEU A 291 19.42 2.76 9.80
N LYS A 292 20.68 3.19 9.61
CA LYS A 292 21.58 2.66 8.58
C LYS A 292 21.81 1.16 8.75
N GLU A 293 22.11 0.69 9.97
CA GLU A 293 22.25 -0.73 10.29
C GLU A 293 21.00 -1.55 9.96
N ARG A 294 19.81 -1.02 10.25
CA ARG A 294 18.55 -1.68 9.90
C ARG A 294 18.36 -1.76 8.40
N SER A 295 18.67 -0.69 7.67
CA SER A 295 18.59 -0.70 6.20
C SER A 295 19.61 -1.64 5.58
N THR A 296 20.85 -1.69 6.06
CA THR A 296 21.88 -2.59 5.55
C THR A 296 21.52 -4.05 5.80
N LYS A 297 21.05 -4.39 7.00
CA LYS A 297 20.53 -5.75 7.31
C LYS A 297 19.41 -6.16 6.36
N LYS A 298 18.38 -5.32 6.21
CA LYS A 298 17.26 -5.58 5.29
C LYS A 298 17.72 -5.74 3.84
N TRP A 299 18.68 -4.93 3.39
CA TRP A 299 19.25 -5.04 2.05
C TRP A 299 19.99 -6.37 1.88
N ASN A 300 20.85 -6.73 2.82
CA ASN A 300 21.60 -7.98 2.79
C ASN A 300 20.67 -9.20 2.82
N ASP A 301 19.58 -9.16 3.59
CA ASP A 301 18.57 -10.24 3.61
C ASP A 301 17.86 -10.37 2.27
N ARG A 302 17.57 -9.24 1.59
CA ARG A 302 17.02 -9.26 0.22
C ARG A 302 18.02 -9.87 -0.76
N GLN A 303 19.29 -9.47 -0.71
CA GLN A 303 20.34 -10.03 -1.57
C GLN A 303 20.49 -11.54 -1.35
N LYS A 304 20.51 -12.01 -0.09
CA LYS A 304 20.53 -13.44 0.24
C LYS A 304 19.30 -14.18 -0.30
N THR A 305 18.11 -13.57 -0.20
CA THR A 305 16.88 -14.16 -0.71
C THR A 305 16.91 -14.29 -2.24
N VAL A 306 17.37 -13.25 -2.94
CA VAL A 306 17.54 -13.27 -4.39
C VAL A 306 18.55 -14.34 -4.80
N ALA A 307 19.72 -14.38 -4.15
CA ALA A 307 20.74 -15.38 -4.42
C ALA A 307 20.22 -16.81 -4.16
N ARG A 308 19.45 -17.02 -3.08
CA ARG A 308 18.83 -18.31 -2.78
C ARG A 308 17.82 -18.71 -3.86
N GLN A 309 16.95 -17.80 -4.28
CA GLN A 309 15.97 -18.06 -5.35
C GLN A 309 16.65 -18.37 -6.69
N MET A 310 17.74 -17.67 -7.02
CA MET A 310 18.55 -17.97 -8.21
C MET A 310 19.16 -19.38 -8.12
N LYS A 311 19.79 -19.71 -6.99
CA LYS A 311 20.36 -21.06 -6.76
C LYS A 311 19.30 -22.15 -6.79
N GLU A 312 18.13 -21.96 -6.18
CA GLU A 312 17.02 -22.92 -6.22
C GLU A 312 16.52 -23.14 -7.64
N LYS A 313 16.40 -22.08 -8.46
CA LYS A 313 16.03 -22.22 -9.88
C LYS A 313 17.08 -22.95 -10.68
N GLN A 314 18.37 -22.68 -10.44
CA GLN A 314 19.47 -23.40 -11.08
C GLN A 314 19.46 -24.89 -10.69
N LYS A 315 19.37 -25.21 -9.39
CA LYS A 315 19.24 -26.58 -8.90
C LYS A 315 18.07 -27.33 -9.52
N LYS A 316 16.87 -26.72 -9.58
CA LYS A 316 15.71 -27.33 -10.25
C LYS A 316 15.96 -27.61 -11.74
N ARG A 317 16.67 -26.73 -12.44
CA ARG A 317 17.05 -26.96 -13.84
C ARG A 317 18.04 -28.12 -13.95
N GLU A 318 19.06 -28.16 -13.10
CA GLU A 318 20.04 -29.26 -13.06
C GLU A 318 19.38 -30.60 -12.75
N GLU A 319 18.49 -30.66 -11.76
CA GLU A 319 17.69 -31.84 -11.42
C GLU A 319 16.83 -32.29 -12.61
N ASN A 320 16.14 -31.35 -13.28
CA ASN A 320 15.36 -31.66 -14.47
C ASN A 320 16.22 -32.16 -15.65
N ILE A 321 17.42 -31.61 -15.85
CA ILE A 321 18.38 -32.05 -16.87
C ILE A 321 18.89 -33.46 -16.52
N LYS A 322 19.28 -33.71 -15.27
CA LYS A 322 19.70 -35.02 -14.77
C LYS A 322 18.59 -36.06 -14.93
N ASN A 323 17.35 -35.72 -14.57
CA ASN A 323 16.21 -36.61 -14.76
C ASN A 323 15.94 -36.90 -16.24
N ARG A 324 16.06 -35.91 -17.13
CA ARG A 324 15.99 -36.13 -18.59
C ARG A 324 17.12 -37.03 -19.09
N MET A 325 18.34 -36.87 -18.58
CA MET A 325 19.49 -37.70 -18.94
C MET A 325 19.30 -39.14 -18.47
N ASN A 326 18.91 -39.36 -17.22
CA ASN A 326 18.66 -40.68 -16.64
C ASN A 326 17.50 -41.41 -17.33
N ASN A 327 16.49 -40.67 -17.80
CA ASN A 327 15.37 -41.24 -18.56
C ASN A 327 15.71 -41.46 -20.05
N LYS A 328 16.77 -40.81 -20.56
CA LYS A 328 17.26 -41.02 -21.94
C LYS A 328 18.06 -42.33 -22.00
N GLY A 329 17.33 -43.43 -22.09
CA GLY A 329 17.87 -44.79 -22.11
C GLY A 329 16.91 -45.83 -21.54
N LYS A 330 15.97 -45.41 -20.68
CA LYS A 330 14.82 -46.22 -20.23
C LYS A 330 13.66 -45.96 -21.20
N GLY A 331 13.47 -46.89 -22.13
CA GLY A 331 12.80 -46.66 -23.41
C GLY A 331 11.39 -46.02 -23.35
N SER A 332 11.18 -45.03 -24.21
CA SER A 332 9.88 -44.79 -24.84
C SER A 332 9.90 -45.38 -26.25
N LYS A 333 9.76 -46.71 -26.36
CA LYS A 333 9.24 -47.30 -27.59
C LYS A 333 7.76 -46.86 -27.68
N GLY A 334 7.43 -46.06 -28.68
CA GLY A 334 6.03 -45.84 -29.08
C GLY A 334 5.29 -44.71 -28.37
N VAL A 335 5.64 -43.45 -28.61
CA VAL A 335 4.61 -42.39 -28.72
C VAL A 335 4.96 -41.56 -29.95
N SER A 336 4.34 -41.93 -31.08
CA SER A 336 4.38 -41.17 -32.32
C SER A 336 3.79 -39.79 -32.05
N ARG A 337 4.64 -38.77 -31.96
CA ARG A 337 4.23 -37.37 -32.00
C ARG A 337 3.76 -37.09 -33.42
N ARG A 338 2.45 -36.97 -33.61
CA ARG A 338 1.83 -36.48 -34.85
C ARG A 338 2.32 -35.03 -35.07
N VAL A 339 3.36 -34.87 -35.88
CA VAL A 339 3.91 -33.57 -36.28
C VAL A 339 2.93 -32.96 -37.28
N PHE A 340 2.20 -31.92 -36.88
CA PHE A 340 1.43 -31.09 -37.80
C PHE A 340 2.44 -30.20 -38.55
N PHE A 341 2.82 -30.63 -39.75
CA PHE A 341 3.69 -29.89 -40.66
C PHE A 341 2.85 -28.77 -41.30
N LEU A 342 2.89 -27.56 -40.74
CA LEU A 342 2.48 -26.37 -41.50
C LEU A 342 3.53 -26.16 -42.59
N LYS A 343 3.19 -26.57 -43.81
CA LYS A 343 3.90 -26.20 -45.04
C LYS A 343 3.82 -24.68 -45.22
N TYR A 344 4.81 -23.96 -44.72
CA TYR A 344 5.15 -22.65 -45.28
C TYR A 344 6.19 -22.87 -46.37
N SER A 345 5.71 -22.73 -47.60
CA SER A 345 6.47 -22.70 -48.84
C SER A 345 7.64 -21.72 -48.71
N HIS A 346 8.85 -22.22 -48.91
CA HIS A 346 10.05 -21.39 -49.06
C HIS A 346 9.98 -20.69 -50.41
N PHE A 347 9.68 -19.39 -50.41
CA PHE A 347 10.00 -18.56 -51.56
C PHE A 347 11.46 -18.12 -51.44
N SER A 348 12.26 -18.69 -52.33
CA SER A 348 13.66 -18.36 -52.61
C SER A 348 13.81 -16.86 -52.90
N LEU A 349 14.72 -16.20 -52.19
CA LEU A 349 15.49 -15.06 -52.70
C LEU A 349 16.92 -15.14 -52.12
N SER A 350 17.76 -15.90 -52.83
CA SER A 350 19.20 -15.65 -52.87
C SER A 350 19.41 -14.35 -53.64
N SER A 351 20.04 -13.33 -53.02
CA SER A 351 20.83 -12.35 -53.75
C SER A 351 21.68 -11.46 -52.81
N LEU A 352 22.98 -11.80 -52.75
CA LEU A 352 24.13 -10.90 -52.90
C LEU A 352 24.58 -9.94 -51.77
N TYR A 353 25.92 -9.86 -51.67
CA TYR A 353 26.84 -8.97 -50.94
C TYR A 353 27.20 -9.40 -49.50
N ASN A 354 28.26 -10.18 -49.25
CA ASN A 354 29.73 -10.03 -49.45
C ASN A 354 30.38 -8.87 -48.64
N PHE A 355 31.34 -9.30 -47.80
CA PHE A 355 32.35 -8.59 -46.99
C PHE A 355 31.93 -7.79 -45.75
#